data_AF-A0A951F7I5-F1
#
_entry.id   AF-A0A951F7I5-F1
#
_cell.length_a   1.000
_cell.length_b   1.000
_cell.length_c   1.000
_cell.angle_alpha   90.00
_cell.angle_beta   90.00
_cell.angle_gamma   90.00
#
_symmetry.space_group_name_H-M   'P 1'
#
loop_
_entity.id
_entity.type
_entity.pdbx_description
1 polymer ?
#
loop_
_entity_poly.entity_id
_entity_poly.type
_entity_poly.pdbx_seq_one_letter_code
_entity_poly.pdbx_strand_id
1 'polypeptide(L)'
;MRLVRLVIVFGSVLGMSVTGWTQDTNNVGKSTSGHGILGYLDPKTGTFKPMAQLGDQPDVTFTTVTGEIVYKMTITIKSTIPTTSTIICDGTATTFDASSGVSHTESASEAATRSGSTATCTVTIPYSWALASASSDSVTLGYDVTASGGTTGLVGRVSEHTLVAIHVPANGATTTETVAVTI
;
A
#
# COMPACT_ATOMS: atom_id res chain seq x y z
N MET A 1 -23.66 -12.31 39.96
CA MET A 1 -22.73 -12.45 41.11
C MET A 1 -21.96 -13.75 41.00
N ARG A 2 -20.66 -13.69 40.70
CA ARG A 2 -19.59 -14.57 41.23
C ARG A 2 -18.26 -14.11 40.62
N LEU A 3 -17.52 -13.38 41.45
CA LEU A 3 -16.24 -12.75 41.15
C LEU A 3 -15.14 -13.78 41.46
N VAL A 4 -14.42 -14.28 40.46
CA VAL A 4 -13.28 -15.18 40.66
C VAL A 4 -12.04 -14.32 40.83
N ARG A 5 -11.44 -14.37 42.03
CA ARG A 5 -10.18 -13.71 42.38
C ARG A 5 -9.02 -14.66 42.04
N LEU A 6 -8.22 -14.30 41.04
CA LEU A 6 -6.95 -14.98 40.74
C LEU A 6 -5.82 -14.24 41.47
N VAL A 7 -5.14 -14.92 42.38
CA VAL A 7 -3.95 -14.43 43.10
C VAL A 7 -2.72 -14.96 42.34
N ILE A 8 -1.87 -14.05 41.85
CA ILE A 8 -0.58 -14.38 41.24
C ILE A 8 0.53 -13.94 42.20
N VAL A 9 1.33 -14.91 42.64
CA VAL A 9 2.51 -14.75 43.49
C VAL A 9 3.71 -14.50 42.57
N PHE A 10 4.31 -13.32 42.63
CA PHE A 10 5.57 -13.00 41.95
C PHE A 10 6.74 -13.39 42.84
N GLY A 11 7.38 -14.52 42.52
CA GLY A 11 8.63 -14.97 43.12
C GLY A 11 9.83 -14.28 42.45
N SER A 12 10.58 -13.54 43.26
CA SER A 12 11.83 -12.87 42.90
C SER A 12 12.92 -13.89 42.53
N VAL A 13 13.44 -13.83 41.30
CA VAL A 13 14.70 -14.49 40.92
C VAL A 13 15.74 -13.40 40.66
N LEU A 14 16.67 -13.26 41.59
CA LEU A 14 17.93 -12.56 41.42
C LEU A 14 18.94 -13.53 40.80
N GLY A 15 19.71 -13.08 39.80
CA GLY A 15 21.08 -13.58 39.61
C GLY A 15 21.61 -13.70 38.18
N MET A 16 22.34 -12.66 37.75
CA MET A 16 23.65 -12.68 37.03
C MET A 16 23.72 -13.44 35.68
N SER A 17 24.03 -12.83 34.53
CA SER A 17 25.25 -12.08 34.24
C SER A 17 25.15 -11.46 32.84
N VAL A 18 25.50 -10.17 32.71
CA VAL A 18 25.57 -9.44 31.44
C VAL A 18 27.03 -9.39 31.01
N THR A 19 27.39 -10.06 29.92
CA THR A 19 28.64 -9.81 29.20
C THR A 19 28.46 -8.55 28.37
N GLY A 20 28.96 -7.44 28.91
CA GLY A 20 29.02 -6.16 28.20
C GLY A 20 29.98 -6.28 27.02
N TRP A 21 29.44 -6.09 25.81
CA TRP A 21 30.22 -5.60 24.69
C TRP A 21 30.21 -4.08 24.83
N THR A 22 31.32 -3.54 25.31
CA THR A 22 31.53 -2.09 25.38
C THR A 22 31.70 -1.57 23.95
N GLN A 23 30.63 -1.14 23.30
CA GLN A 23 30.76 -0.16 22.22
C GLN A 23 31.13 1.16 22.88
N ASP A 24 32.32 1.64 22.60
CA ASP A 24 32.83 2.94 23.02
C ASP A 24 31.90 4.03 22.46
N THR A 25 30.98 4.54 23.28
CA THR A 25 30.00 5.56 22.89
C THR A 25 30.56 6.98 22.96
N ASN A 26 31.88 7.14 23.16
CA ASN A 26 32.53 8.44 23.28
C ASN A 26 32.75 9.21 21.96
N ASN A 27 32.07 8.83 20.87
CA ASN A 27 32.10 9.59 19.62
C ASN A 27 30.71 9.80 18.98
N VAL A 28 29.64 9.78 19.79
CA VAL A 28 28.32 10.27 19.35
C VAL A 28 28.21 11.74 19.76
N GLY A 29 28.47 12.67 18.84
CA GLY A 29 28.05 14.06 19.04
C GLY A 29 29.03 15.17 18.66
N LYS A 30 30.07 14.90 17.87
CA LYS A 30 30.77 15.99 17.18
C LYS A 30 31.18 15.56 15.77
N SER A 31 30.18 15.43 14.90
CA SER A 31 30.42 15.61 13.48
C SER A 31 30.89 17.05 13.30
N THR A 32 32.20 17.24 13.39
CA THR A 32 32.83 18.27 12.58
C THR A 32 32.39 17.96 11.15
N SER A 33 31.81 18.93 10.46
CA SER A 33 31.33 18.81 9.09
C SER A 33 32.51 18.64 8.12
N GLY A 34 33.34 17.62 8.35
CA GLY A 34 34.25 17.10 7.35
C GLY A 34 33.40 16.42 6.31
N HIS A 35 33.38 16.97 5.10
CA HIS A 35 32.72 16.43 3.94
C HIS A 35 33.23 15.01 3.64
N GLY A 36 32.59 14.00 4.24
CA GLY A 36 32.85 12.60 3.91
C GLY A 36 32.24 12.29 2.54
N ILE A 37 33.04 11.76 1.62
CA ILE A 37 32.56 11.28 0.33
C ILE A 37 32.05 9.85 0.53
N LEU A 38 30.78 9.60 0.21
CA LEU A 38 30.22 8.24 0.23
C LEU A 38 30.91 7.38 -0.83
N GLY A 39 31.21 6.13 -0.51
CA GLY A 39 31.95 5.23 -1.39
C GLY A 39 32.15 3.86 -0.78
N TYR A 40 32.85 2.99 -1.50
CA TYR A 40 33.18 1.64 -1.06
C TYR A 40 34.67 1.35 -1.24
N LEU A 41 35.23 0.53 -0.36
CA LEU A 41 36.61 0.06 -0.48
C LEU A 41 36.64 -1.16 -1.42
N ASP A 42 37.42 -1.10 -2.50
CA ASP A 42 37.63 -2.24 -3.38
C ASP A 42 38.58 -3.26 -2.70
N PRO A 43 38.11 -4.48 -2.36
CA PRO A 43 38.89 -5.42 -1.55
C PRO A 43 40.09 -6.02 -2.31
N LYS A 44 40.12 -5.93 -3.64
CA LYS A 44 41.24 -6.46 -4.44
C LYS A 44 42.39 -5.47 -4.56
N THR A 45 42.06 -4.18 -4.57
CA THR A 45 43.03 -3.09 -4.81
C THR A 45 43.28 -2.25 -3.57
N GLY A 46 42.49 -2.44 -2.49
CA GLY A 46 42.54 -1.63 -1.29
C GLY A 46 42.19 -0.16 -1.52
N THR A 47 41.64 0.19 -2.69
CA THR A 47 41.40 1.58 -3.08
C THR A 47 39.96 1.96 -2.77
N PHE A 48 39.77 3.12 -2.12
CA PHE A 48 38.44 3.68 -1.91
C PHE A 48 37.89 4.22 -3.23
N LYS A 49 36.73 3.71 -3.65
CA LYS A 49 35.97 4.18 -4.81
C LYS A 49 34.81 5.03 -4.32
N PRO A 50 34.82 6.35 -4.59
CA PRO A 50 33.64 7.18 -4.39
C PRO A 50 32.44 6.55 -5.09
N MET A 51 31.30 6.52 -4.41
CA MET A 51 30.05 6.27 -5.10
C MET A 51 29.85 7.44 -6.06
N ALA A 52 29.48 7.13 -7.30
CA ALA A 52 29.05 8.17 -8.21
C ALA A 52 27.92 8.94 -7.52
N GLN A 53 28.09 10.25 -7.35
CA GLN A 53 26.94 11.09 -7.06
C GLN A 53 26.00 10.91 -8.24
N LEU A 54 24.75 10.59 -7.94
CA LEU A 54 23.67 10.82 -8.89
C LEU A 54 23.80 12.30 -9.25
N GLY A 55 24.19 12.59 -10.50
CA GLY A 55 24.37 13.96 -10.95
C GLY A 55 23.09 14.76 -10.77
N ASP A 56 23.18 16.09 -10.82
CA ASP A 56 22.01 16.95 -10.76
C ASP A 56 20.97 16.45 -11.77
N GLN A 57 19.85 15.93 -11.25
CA GLN A 57 18.76 15.47 -12.09
C GLN A 57 18.17 16.73 -12.74
N PRO A 58 17.90 16.74 -14.06
CA PRO A 58 17.32 17.90 -14.71
C PRO A 58 16.03 18.32 -14.00
N ASP A 59 15.79 19.62 -13.87
CA ASP A 59 14.53 20.13 -13.33
C ASP A 59 13.37 19.62 -14.20
N VAL A 60 12.56 18.73 -13.62
CA VAL A 60 11.37 18.18 -14.27
C VAL A 60 10.17 19.06 -13.94
N THR A 61 9.46 19.52 -14.96
CA THR A 61 8.21 20.27 -14.77
C THR A 61 7.05 19.30 -14.60
N PHE A 62 6.23 19.51 -13.58
CA PHE A 62 5.05 18.70 -13.32
C PHE A 62 3.77 19.42 -13.71
N THR A 63 2.81 18.66 -14.22
CA THR A 63 1.42 19.10 -14.41
C THR A 63 0.52 18.31 -13.47
N THR A 64 -0.33 19.00 -12.73
CA THR A 64 -1.34 18.33 -11.90
C THR A 64 -2.51 17.89 -12.78
N VAL A 65 -2.82 16.61 -12.74
CA VAL A 65 -3.99 16.00 -13.37
C VAL A 65 -4.93 15.50 -12.27
N THR A 66 -6.17 15.95 -12.28
CA THR A 66 -7.22 15.54 -11.36
C THR A 66 -8.32 14.77 -12.08
N GLY A 67 -9.16 14.07 -11.33
CA GLY A 67 -10.32 13.37 -11.87
C GLY A 67 -10.88 12.35 -10.89
N GLU A 68 -11.70 11.45 -11.42
CA GLU A 68 -12.29 10.35 -10.66
C GLU A 68 -12.20 9.03 -11.43
N ILE A 69 -11.98 7.93 -10.69
CA ILE A 69 -12.10 6.57 -11.19
C ILE A 69 -13.25 5.90 -10.46
N VAL A 70 -14.22 5.37 -11.20
CA VAL A 70 -15.45 4.79 -10.66
C VAL A 70 -15.51 3.32 -11.00
N TYR A 71 -15.43 2.45 -10.00
CA TYR A 71 -15.68 1.01 -10.16
C TYR A 71 -17.14 0.70 -9.87
N LYS A 72 -17.87 0.25 -10.88
CA LYS A 72 -19.23 -0.30 -10.76
C LYS A 72 -19.15 -1.82 -10.73
N MET A 73 -19.25 -2.42 -9.55
CA MET A 73 -19.12 -3.86 -9.40
C MET A 73 -20.48 -4.53 -9.19
N THR A 74 -20.72 -5.58 -9.97
CA THR A 74 -21.82 -6.52 -9.75
C THR A 74 -21.25 -7.84 -9.27
N ILE A 75 -21.63 -8.26 -8.07
CA ILE A 75 -21.06 -9.41 -7.38
C ILE A 75 -22.11 -10.52 -7.33
N THR A 76 -21.76 -11.68 -7.88
CA THR A 76 -22.54 -12.92 -7.72
C THR A 76 -21.98 -13.70 -6.54
N ILE A 77 -22.83 -14.04 -5.57
CA ILE A 77 -22.46 -14.76 -4.36
C ILE A 77 -22.81 -16.23 -4.55
N LYS A 78 -21.81 -17.05 -4.85
CA LYS A 78 -21.89 -18.51 -4.96
C LYS A 78 -21.28 -19.23 -3.76
N SER A 79 -20.49 -18.56 -2.92
CA SER A 79 -20.02 -19.15 -1.68
C SER A 79 -21.14 -19.31 -0.64
N THR A 80 -20.83 -20.08 0.40
CA THR A 80 -21.69 -20.29 1.56
C THR A 80 -21.55 -19.20 2.63
N ILE A 81 -21.05 -18.01 2.26
CA ILE A 81 -20.94 -16.90 3.22
C ILE A 81 -22.32 -16.51 3.77
N PRO A 82 -22.45 -16.30 5.10
CA PRO A 82 -23.71 -15.89 5.70
C PRO A 82 -24.34 -14.69 5.00
N THR A 83 -25.67 -14.62 4.99
CA THR A 83 -26.40 -13.47 4.44
C THR A 83 -26.15 -12.18 5.22
N THR A 84 -25.75 -12.30 6.48
CA THR A 84 -25.38 -11.20 7.38
C THR A 84 -23.94 -10.72 7.21
N SER A 85 -23.12 -11.42 6.42
CA SER A 85 -21.73 -11.00 6.18
C SER A 85 -21.67 -9.73 5.37
N THR A 86 -20.87 -8.79 5.84
CA THR A 86 -20.55 -7.56 5.10
C THR A 86 -19.63 -7.91 3.95
N ILE A 87 -19.95 -7.37 2.77
CA ILE A 87 -19.12 -7.43 1.57
C ILE A 87 -18.57 -6.02 1.36
N ILE A 88 -17.26 -5.89 1.26
CA ILE A 88 -16.55 -4.66 0.97
C ILE A 88 -15.96 -4.78 -0.44
N CYS A 89 -16.06 -3.69 -1.19
CA CYS A 89 -15.43 -3.53 -2.47
C CYS A 89 -14.33 -2.48 -2.36
N ASP A 90 -13.16 -2.83 -2.85
CA ASP A 90 -12.00 -1.96 -2.85
C ASP A 90 -11.58 -1.73 -4.29
N GLY A 91 -11.26 -0.48 -4.61
CA GLY A 91 -10.68 -0.09 -5.90
C GLY A 91 -9.31 0.51 -5.67
N THR A 92 -8.39 0.26 -6.60
CA THR A 92 -7.02 0.81 -6.58
C THR A 92 -6.67 1.38 -7.96
N ALA A 93 -5.91 2.47 -7.98
CA ALA A 93 -5.39 3.05 -9.20
C ALA A 93 -3.94 3.46 -8.95
N THR A 94 -3.04 2.92 -9.77
CA THR A 94 -1.60 3.19 -9.65
C THR A 94 -1.06 3.70 -10.98
N THR A 95 -0.37 4.82 -10.96
CA THR A 95 0.37 5.33 -12.13
C THR A 95 1.84 5.47 -11.80
N PHE A 96 2.70 5.24 -12.79
CA PHE A 96 4.13 5.45 -12.70
C PHE A 96 4.56 6.40 -13.82
N ASP A 97 5.09 7.55 -13.42
CA ASP A 97 5.67 8.54 -14.33
C ASP A 97 7.14 8.20 -14.53
N ALA A 98 7.45 7.62 -15.68
CA ALA A 98 8.80 7.21 -16.02
C ALA A 98 9.77 8.40 -16.20
N SER A 99 9.24 9.59 -16.48
CA SER A 99 10.05 10.79 -16.71
C SER A 99 10.56 11.40 -15.41
N SER A 100 9.77 11.32 -14.34
CA SER A 100 10.16 11.78 -13.00
C SER A 100 10.62 10.65 -12.07
N GLY A 101 10.25 9.40 -12.36
CA GLY A 101 10.46 8.25 -11.48
C GLY A 101 9.47 8.18 -10.31
N VAL A 102 8.42 8.99 -10.32
CA VAL A 102 7.41 9.07 -9.25
C VAL A 102 6.26 8.10 -9.53
N SER A 103 5.84 7.38 -8.49
CA SER A 103 4.60 6.59 -8.52
C SER A 103 3.53 7.24 -7.67
N HIS A 104 2.28 7.20 -8.14
CA HIS A 104 1.10 7.58 -7.36
C HIS A 104 0.19 6.36 -7.21
N THR A 105 -0.37 6.17 -6.03
CA THR A 105 -1.36 5.13 -5.75
C THR A 105 -2.53 5.74 -4.99
N GLU A 106 -3.73 5.50 -5.50
CA GLU A 106 -4.98 5.91 -4.88
C GLU A 106 -5.84 4.67 -4.63
N SER A 107 -6.61 4.68 -3.54
CA SER A 107 -7.57 3.64 -3.25
C SER A 107 -8.80 4.18 -2.52
N ALA A 108 -9.92 3.49 -2.68
CA ALA A 108 -11.12 3.72 -1.89
C ALA A 108 -11.87 2.40 -1.69
N SER A 109 -12.74 2.38 -0.69
CA SER A 109 -13.54 1.22 -0.35
C SER A 109 -14.98 1.59 -0.05
N GLU A 110 -15.91 0.71 -0.41
CA GLU A 110 -17.34 0.91 -0.22
C GLU A 110 -18.01 -0.40 0.21
N ALA A 111 -18.98 -0.32 1.12
CA ALA A 111 -19.78 -1.47 1.50
C ALA A 111 -20.79 -1.82 0.39
N ALA A 112 -20.86 -3.09 -0.01
CA ALA A 112 -21.79 -3.52 -1.04
C ALA A 112 -23.22 -3.66 -0.48
N THR A 113 -24.19 -3.26 -1.30
CA THR A 113 -25.61 -3.50 -1.06
C THR A 113 -25.98 -4.89 -1.56
N ARG A 114 -26.31 -5.81 -0.64
CA ARG A 114 -26.67 -7.20 -0.94
C ARG A 114 -28.18 -7.38 -1.11
N SER A 115 -28.57 -8.13 -2.14
CA SER A 115 -29.93 -8.62 -2.39
C SER A 115 -29.87 -10.10 -2.80
N GLY A 116 -30.18 -10.99 -1.86
CA GLY A 116 -30.12 -12.45 -2.09
C GLY A 116 -28.70 -12.94 -2.40
N SER A 117 -28.54 -13.53 -3.59
CA SER A 117 -27.27 -14.05 -4.12
C SER A 117 -26.50 -13.02 -4.95
N THR A 118 -26.90 -11.75 -4.93
CA THR A 118 -26.23 -10.67 -5.67
C THR A 118 -25.89 -9.55 -4.71
N ALA A 119 -24.75 -8.89 -4.92
CA ALA A 119 -24.41 -7.62 -4.27
C ALA A 119 -23.90 -6.62 -5.30
N THR A 120 -24.03 -5.34 -4.99
CA THR A 120 -23.57 -4.25 -5.86
C THR A 120 -22.87 -3.18 -5.04
N CYS A 121 -21.84 -2.58 -5.60
CA CYS A 121 -21.12 -1.46 -5.00
C CYS A 121 -20.62 -0.52 -6.10
N THR A 122 -20.51 0.76 -5.76
CA THR A 122 -19.90 1.78 -6.61
C THR A 122 -18.80 2.45 -5.81
N VAL A 123 -17.55 2.17 -6.15
CA VAL A 123 -16.38 2.77 -5.49
C VAL A 123 -15.91 3.94 -6.35
N THR A 124 -15.89 5.14 -5.79
CA THR A 124 -15.37 6.34 -6.46
C THR A 124 -14.05 6.74 -5.81
N ILE A 125 -13.00 6.82 -6.63
CA ILE A 125 -11.66 7.23 -6.23
C ILE A 125 -11.37 8.59 -6.86
N PRO A 126 -11.49 9.71 -6.12
CA PRO A 126 -10.94 10.97 -6.57
C PRO A 126 -9.41 10.90 -6.58
N TYR A 127 -8.77 11.48 -7.59
CA TYR A 127 -7.31 11.52 -7.68
C TYR A 127 -6.79 12.92 -8.02
N SER A 128 -5.53 13.16 -7.65
CA SER A 128 -4.78 14.37 -7.99
C SER A 128 -3.29 14.06 -8.10
N TRP A 129 -2.79 13.83 -9.31
CA TRP A 129 -1.41 13.41 -9.56
C TRP A 129 -0.59 14.53 -10.18
N ALA A 130 0.59 14.79 -9.64
CA ALA A 130 1.60 15.62 -10.29
C ALA A 130 2.45 14.72 -11.21
N LEU A 131 2.30 14.89 -12.53
CA LEU A 131 2.94 14.06 -13.55
C LEU A 131 3.75 14.92 -14.51
N ALA A 132 4.96 14.48 -14.85
CA ALA A 132 5.82 15.10 -15.84
C ALA A 132 5.43 14.70 -17.27
N SER A 133 4.90 13.49 -17.46
CA SER A 133 4.56 12.95 -18.78
C SER A 133 3.16 12.32 -18.86
N ALA A 134 2.15 13.00 -18.30
CA ALA A 134 0.77 12.51 -18.23
C ALA A 134 0.22 11.91 -19.53
N SER A 135 0.54 12.49 -20.70
CA SER A 135 0.03 12.01 -22.00
C SER A 135 0.59 10.66 -22.45
N SER A 136 1.74 10.23 -21.92
CA SER A 136 2.37 8.93 -22.23
C SER A 136 2.29 7.93 -21.09
N ASP A 137 2.00 8.40 -19.87
CA ASP A 137 1.90 7.55 -18.70
C ASP A 137 0.64 6.67 -18.76
N SER A 138 0.68 5.56 -18.02
CA SER A 138 -0.41 4.60 -17.93
C SER A 138 -0.82 4.38 -16.48
N VAL A 139 -2.12 4.18 -16.27
CA VAL A 139 -2.71 3.83 -14.97
C VAL A 139 -3.05 2.35 -14.98
N THR A 140 -2.48 1.61 -14.02
CA THR A 140 -2.89 0.25 -13.69
C THR A 140 -4.05 0.32 -12.70
N LEU A 141 -5.16 -0.29 -13.07
CA LEU A 141 -6.36 -0.36 -12.28
C LEU A 141 -6.48 -1.75 -11.64
N GLY A 142 -7.02 -1.80 -10.42
CA GLY A 142 -7.25 -3.05 -9.71
C GLY A 142 -8.45 -2.94 -8.79
N TYR A 143 -9.04 -4.08 -8.48
CA TYR A 143 -10.09 -4.16 -7.48
C TYR A 143 -9.94 -5.41 -6.64
N ASP A 144 -10.49 -5.36 -5.44
CA ASP A 144 -10.78 -6.56 -4.66
C ASP A 144 -12.17 -6.51 -4.04
N VAL A 145 -12.72 -7.71 -3.82
CA VAL A 145 -14.00 -7.88 -3.14
C VAL A 145 -13.78 -8.83 -1.98
N THR A 146 -13.98 -8.31 -0.78
CA THR A 146 -13.77 -9.03 0.46
C THR A 146 -15.10 -9.22 1.19
N ALA A 147 -15.41 -10.46 1.56
CA ALA A 147 -16.54 -10.80 2.41
C ALA A 147 -16.04 -11.46 3.70
N SER A 148 -16.53 -11.01 4.86
CA SER A 148 -16.20 -11.60 6.16
C SER A 148 -17.43 -11.65 7.08
N GLY A 149 -17.49 -12.64 7.97
CA GLY A 149 -18.52 -12.70 9.01
C GLY A 149 -19.13 -14.07 9.32
N GLY A 150 -18.49 -15.18 8.91
CA GLY A 150 -18.89 -16.52 9.34
C GLY A 150 -18.25 -16.92 10.67
N THR A 151 -18.99 -17.56 11.56
CA THR A 151 -18.45 -18.24 12.76
C THR A 151 -18.30 -19.75 12.57
N THR A 152 -18.92 -20.30 11.52
CA THR A 152 -18.81 -21.70 11.08
C THR A 152 -18.77 -21.75 9.55
N GLY A 153 -18.03 -22.69 8.98
CA GLY A 153 -17.84 -22.79 7.52
C GLY A 153 -16.81 -21.81 6.96
N LEU A 154 -17.04 -21.28 5.75
CA LEU A 154 -16.14 -20.31 5.12
C LEU A 154 -16.26 -18.95 5.83
N VAL A 155 -15.26 -18.60 6.64
CA VAL A 155 -15.27 -17.40 7.50
C VAL A 155 -15.02 -16.10 6.74
N GLY A 156 -14.44 -16.19 5.55
CA GLY A 156 -14.27 -15.08 4.64
C GLY A 156 -13.89 -15.51 3.22
N ARG A 157 -14.03 -14.59 2.28
CA ARG A 157 -13.65 -14.77 0.88
C ARG A 157 -13.09 -13.47 0.33
N VAL A 158 -12.02 -13.58 -0.45
CA VAL A 158 -11.37 -12.47 -1.15
C VAL A 158 -11.32 -12.82 -2.63
N SER A 159 -11.58 -11.84 -3.48
CA SER A 159 -11.43 -11.93 -4.94
C SER A 159 -10.70 -10.70 -5.43
N GLU A 160 -9.46 -10.86 -5.87
CA GLU A 160 -8.60 -9.78 -6.37
C GLU A 160 -8.46 -9.86 -7.89
N HIS A 161 -8.38 -8.73 -8.56
CA HIS A 161 -8.12 -8.68 -9.99
C HIS A 161 -7.40 -7.40 -10.40
N THR A 162 -6.47 -7.52 -11.34
CA THR A 162 -5.83 -6.40 -12.03
C THR A 162 -6.48 -6.24 -13.40
N LEU A 163 -6.91 -5.03 -13.71
CA LEU A 163 -7.50 -4.69 -15.00
C LEU A 163 -6.41 -4.34 -16.02
N VAL A 164 -6.82 -4.20 -17.28
CA VAL A 164 -5.94 -3.70 -18.33
C VAL A 164 -5.56 -2.26 -18.02
N ALA A 165 -4.28 -1.92 -18.20
CA ALA A 165 -3.81 -0.55 -18.01
C ALA A 165 -4.46 0.39 -19.03
N ILE A 166 -4.83 1.58 -18.58
CA ILE A 166 -5.38 2.65 -19.40
C ILE A 166 -4.39 3.81 -19.48
N HIS A 167 -4.56 4.71 -20.45
CA HIS A 167 -3.85 5.99 -20.40
C HIS A 167 -4.36 6.84 -19.22
N VAL A 168 -3.49 7.74 -18.72
CA VAL A 168 -3.94 8.75 -17.74
C VAL A 168 -5.13 9.51 -18.31
N PRO A 169 -6.28 9.54 -17.61
CA PRO A 169 -7.46 10.24 -18.11
C PRO A 169 -7.21 11.75 -18.24
N ALA A 170 -8.00 12.40 -19.09
CA ALA A 170 -7.94 13.86 -19.23
C ALA A 170 -8.22 14.56 -17.89
N ASN A 171 -7.64 15.73 -17.68
CA ASN A 171 -7.84 16.49 -16.45
C ASN A 171 -9.33 16.80 -16.20
N GLY A 172 -9.82 16.46 -15.00
CA GLY A 172 -11.22 16.56 -14.60
C GLY A 172 -12.15 15.46 -15.14
N ALA A 173 -11.61 14.42 -15.78
CA ALA A 173 -12.43 13.33 -16.31
C ALA A 173 -12.88 12.34 -15.22
N THR A 174 -14.02 11.71 -15.48
CA THR A 174 -14.48 10.52 -14.74
C THR A 174 -14.33 9.29 -15.62
N THR A 175 -13.49 8.35 -15.19
CA THR A 175 -13.32 7.04 -15.85
C THR A 175 -14.14 6.00 -15.13
N THR A 176 -15.04 5.31 -15.83
CA THR A 176 -15.89 4.28 -15.22
C THR A 176 -15.51 2.88 -15.70
N GLU A 177 -15.17 2.01 -14.76
CA GLU A 177 -14.95 0.59 -14.98
C GLU A 177 -16.14 -0.22 -14.47
N THR A 178 -16.72 -1.06 -15.32
CA THR A 178 -17.83 -1.95 -14.93
C THR A 178 -17.33 -3.39 -14.87
N VAL A 179 -17.42 -4.01 -13.70
CA VAL A 179 -16.86 -5.34 -13.44
C VAL A 179 -17.90 -6.29 -12.89
N ALA A 180 -17.82 -7.55 -13.31
CA ALA A 180 -18.64 -8.64 -12.79
C ALA A 180 -17.75 -9.60 -12.00
N VAL A 181 -18.05 -9.78 -10.71
CA VAL A 181 -17.24 -10.56 -9.77
C VAL A 181 -18.05 -11.74 -9.26
N THR A 182 -17.39 -12.87 -8.97
CA THR A 182 -18.03 -14.00 -8.28
C THR A 182 -17.30 -14.31 -6.99
N ILE A 183 -17.99 -14.15 -5.87
CA ILE A 183 -17.57 -14.60 -4.54
C ILE A 183 -18.47 -15.70 -4.02
#